data_AF-A0A944GPT8-F1
#
_entry.id   AF-A0A944GPT8-F1
#
_cell.length_a   1.000
_cell.length_b   1.000
_cell.length_c   1.000
_cell.angle_alpha   90.00
_cell.angle_beta   90.00
_cell.angle_gamma   90.00
#
_symmetry.space_group_name_H-M   'P 1'
#
loop_
_entity.id
_entity.type
_entity.pdbx_description
1 polymer ?
#
loop_
_entity_poly.entity_id
_entity_poly.type
_entity_poly.pdbx_seq_one_letter_code
_entity_poly.pdbx_strand_id
1 'polypeptide(L)'
;MELSSHQIIMLITIALYLVGMVVIGVLCSRKTDNVGDFYLGGRKLGPFVTAMSAEASDMSGWLLMGLPGVAYAYGIAEASWTAIGLAVGTYINWLVVSKRLRKYSQACGAITLPEFFTNRHRDKKKILTLIAALIIIVFFIPYTGSGFAACGKLFESLFGVDYHLAMIVSAIVIISYTTIGGFLAASTTDFIQS
;
A
#
# COMPACT_ATOMS: atom_id res chain seq x y z
N MET A 1 4.16 -29.87 18.89
CA MET A 1 3.65 -29.84 17.51
C MET A 1 4.88 -29.77 16.61
N GLU A 2 5.27 -30.89 16.00
CA GLU A 2 6.43 -30.91 15.10
C GLU A 2 6.02 -30.24 13.78
N LEU A 3 6.70 -29.14 13.40
CA LEU A 3 6.49 -28.53 12.09
C LEU A 3 6.98 -29.49 11.00
N SER A 4 6.16 -29.71 9.98
CA SER A 4 6.57 -30.43 8.78
C SER A 4 7.72 -29.70 8.07
N SER A 5 8.60 -30.43 7.37
CA SER A 5 9.70 -29.85 6.60
C SER A 5 9.24 -28.75 5.63
N HIS A 6 8.04 -28.89 5.04
CA HIS A 6 7.44 -27.86 4.18
C HIS A 6 7.07 -26.59 4.96
N GLN A 7 6.52 -26.72 6.16
CA GLN A 7 6.18 -25.58 7.02
C GLN A 7 7.44 -24.84 7.48
N ILE A 8 8.53 -25.56 7.78
CA ILE A 8 9.81 -24.96 8.13
C ILE A 8 10.34 -24.13 6.95
N ILE A 9 10.31 -24.66 5.72
CA ILE A 9 10.73 -23.93 4.51
C ILE A 9 9.87 -22.69 4.29
N MET A 10 8.54 -22.78 4.43
CA MET A 10 7.65 -21.63 4.31
C MET A 10 7.99 -20.53 5.33
N LEU A 11 8.21 -20.92 6.60
CA LEU A 11 8.50 -19.98 7.67
C LEU A 11 9.87 -19.30 7.48
N ILE A 12 10.88 -20.05 7.04
CA ILE A 12 12.19 -19.49 6.65
C ILE A 12 12.04 -18.49 5.50
N THR A 13 11.24 -18.84 4.49
CA THR A 13 11.03 -17.97 3.32
C THR A 13 10.35 -16.66 3.72
N ILE A 14 9.30 -16.73 4.54
CA ILE A 14 8.60 -15.56 5.09
C ILE A 14 9.54 -14.72 5.95
N ALA A 15 10.34 -15.36 6.81
CA ALA A 15 11.29 -14.65 7.68
C ALA A 15 12.36 -13.92 6.85
N LEU A 16 12.96 -14.58 5.85
CA LEU A 16 13.94 -13.96 4.96
C LEU A 16 13.35 -12.78 4.19
N TYR A 17 12.12 -12.93 3.71
CA TYR A 17 11.40 -11.85 3.05
C TYR A 17 11.17 -10.65 3.98
N LEU A 18 10.63 -10.87 5.18
CA LEU A 18 10.39 -9.79 6.15
C LEU A 18 11.68 -9.10 6.57
N VAL A 19 12.77 -9.85 6.78
CA VAL A 19 14.09 -9.29 7.08
C VAL A 19 14.59 -8.44 5.91
N GLY A 20 14.45 -8.92 4.67
CA GLY A 20 14.80 -8.15 3.47
C GLY A 20 14.06 -6.82 3.40
N MET A 21 12.76 -6.83 3.68
CA MET A 21 11.91 -5.62 3.71
C MET A 21 12.36 -4.62 4.78
N VAL A 22 12.67 -5.10 5.98
CA VAL A 22 13.20 -4.27 7.07
C VAL A 22 14.55 -3.65 6.67
N VAL A 23 15.46 -4.45 6.08
CA VAL A 23 16.77 -3.98 5.62
C VAL A 23 16.62 -2.88 4.58
N ILE A 24 15.75 -3.06 3.58
CA ILE A 24 15.45 -2.04 2.57
C ILE A 24 14.90 -0.77 3.25
N GLY A 25 13.97 -0.93 4.19
CA GLY A 25 13.41 0.17 4.98
C GLY A 25 14.49 0.99 5.69
N VAL A 26 15.41 0.32 6.39
CA VAL A 26 16.52 0.98 7.09
C VAL A 26 17.49 1.65 6.12
N LEU A 27 17.82 1.01 4.99
CA LEU A 27 18.72 1.57 3.97
C LEU A 27 18.13 2.82 3.31
N CYS A 28 16.81 2.84 3.06
CA CYS A 28 16.11 4.00 2.52
C CYS A 28 15.91 5.10 3.58
N SER A 29 15.69 4.74 4.84
CA SER A 29 15.60 5.67 5.97
C SER A 29 16.88 6.51 6.11
N ARG A 30 18.05 5.90 5.88
CA ARG A 30 19.36 6.60 5.84
C ARG A 30 19.50 7.63 4.73
N LYS A 31 18.58 7.67 3.76
CA LYS A 31 18.54 8.67 2.67
C LYS A 31 17.45 9.72 2.89
N THR A 32 16.81 9.72 4.05
CA THR A 32 15.70 10.59 4.40
C THR A 32 16.14 11.58 5.49
N ASP A 33 16.46 12.82 5.09
CA ASP A 33 16.98 13.83 6.02
C ASP A 33 15.92 14.86 6.46
N ASN A 34 14.81 14.97 5.73
CA ASN A 34 13.77 15.94 6.02
C ASN A 34 12.35 15.41 5.73
N VAL A 35 11.34 16.18 6.15
CA VAL A 35 9.90 15.86 6.01
C VAL A 35 9.48 15.66 4.55
N GLY A 36 10.06 16.42 3.61
CA GLY A 36 9.78 16.27 2.18
C GLY A 36 10.34 14.96 1.61
N ASP A 37 11.49 14.52 2.10
CA ASP A 37 12.06 13.22 1.75
C ASP A 37 11.24 12.08 2.35
N PHE A 38 10.77 12.24 3.59
CA PHE A 38 9.97 11.23 4.27
C PHE A 38 8.61 11.02 3.62
N TYR A 39 7.88 12.08 3.26
CA TYR A 39 6.53 11.96 2.69
C TYR A 39 6.47 11.88 1.16
N LEU A 40 7.49 12.38 0.44
CA LEU A 40 7.45 12.46 -1.03
C LEU A 40 8.68 11.86 -1.72
N GLY A 41 9.63 11.26 -0.98
CA GLY A 41 10.88 10.74 -1.55
C GLY A 41 11.68 11.85 -2.26
N GLY A 42 11.58 13.08 -1.76
CA GLY A 42 12.22 14.26 -2.32
C GLY A 42 11.69 14.64 -3.70
N ARG A 43 10.56 14.06 -4.13
CA ARG A 43 9.97 14.21 -5.46
C ARG A 43 10.89 13.74 -6.61
N LYS A 44 11.87 12.89 -6.32
CA LYS A 44 12.92 12.43 -7.25
C LYS A 44 12.78 10.97 -7.71
N LEU A 45 11.68 10.30 -7.36
CA LEU A 45 11.46 8.92 -7.80
C LEU A 45 11.41 8.80 -9.32
N GLY A 46 12.06 7.75 -9.84
CA GLY A 46 12.04 7.42 -11.25
C GLY A 46 10.66 6.94 -11.71
N PRO A 47 10.39 6.93 -13.03
CA PRO A 47 9.09 6.58 -13.58
C PRO A 47 8.67 5.14 -13.24
N PHE A 48 9.59 4.18 -13.28
CA PHE A 48 9.30 2.78 -12.98
C PHE A 48 8.92 2.56 -11.51
N VAL A 49 9.73 3.06 -10.59
CA VAL A 49 9.46 2.95 -9.14
C VAL A 49 8.14 3.64 -8.78
N THR A 50 7.85 4.79 -9.40
CA THR A 50 6.58 5.50 -9.18
C THR A 50 5.39 4.72 -9.73
N ALA A 51 5.51 4.12 -10.92
CA ALA A 51 4.43 3.36 -11.53
C ALA A 51 4.13 2.07 -10.77
N MET A 52 5.17 1.29 -10.44
CA MET A 52 5.01 0.04 -9.69
C MET A 52 4.53 0.30 -8.26
N SER A 53 5.01 1.35 -7.58
CA SER A 53 4.50 1.71 -6.26
C SER A 53 3.03 2.15 -6.28
N ALA A 54 2.64 2.92 -7.29
CA ALA A 54 1.24 3.28 -7.46
C ALA A 54 0.37 2.05 -7.74
N GLU A 55 0.87 1.09 -8.51
CA GLU A 55 0.16 -0.13 -8.86
C GLU A 55 0.11 -1.12 -7.70
N ALA A 56 1.21 -1.41 -6.99
CA ALA A 56 1.22 -2.25 -5.79
C ALA A 56 0.28 -1.71 -4.70
N SER A 57 0.26 -0.39 -4.54
CA SER A 57 -0.63 0.27 -3.57
C SER A 57 -2.12 0.09 -3.91
N ASP A 58 -2.45 0.05 -5.20
CA ASP A 58 -3.81 -0.19 -5.70
C ASP A 58 -4.14 -1.70 -5.71
N MET A 59 -3.18 -2.52 -6.10
CA MET A 59 -3.24 -3.98 -6.17
C MET A 59 -2.88 -4.60 -4.82
N SER A 60 -3.79 -4.48 -3.87
CA SER A 60 -3.65 -5.16 -2.59
C SER A 60 -4.14 -6.60 -2.61
N GLY A 61 -4.29 -7.21 -1.42
CA GLY A 61 -4.89 -8.53 -1.26
C GLY A 61 -6.30 -8.65 -1.89
N TRP A 62 -6.95 -7.55 -2.25
CA TRP A 62 -8.18 -7.55 -3.05
C TRP A 62 -7.98 -8.20 -4.43
N LEU A 63 -6.83 -8.01 -5.08
CA LEU A 63 -6.57 -8.61 -6.39
C LEU A 63 -6.34 -10.12 -6.25
N LEU A 64 -5.64 -10.52 -5.19
CA LEU A 64 -5.33 -11.93 -4.92
C LEU A 64 -6.54 -12.73 -4.44
N MET A 65 -7.43 -12.12 -3.65
CA MET A 65 -8.57 -12.82 -3.04
C MET A 65 -9.91 -12.42 -3.65
N GLY A 66 -10.07 -11.16 -4.03
CA GLY A 66 -11.32 -10.60 -4.56
C GLY A 66 -11.57 -10.99 -6.01
N LEU A 67 -10.60 -10.80 -6.92
CA LEU A 67 -10.76 -11.15 -8.34
C LEU A 67 -10.99 -12.65 -8.56
N PRO A 68 -10.23 -13.57 -7.93
CA PRO A 68 -10.54 -15.00 -7.95
C PRO A 68 -11.88 -15.33 -7.28
N GLY A 69 -12.26 -14.60 -6.23
CA GLY A 69 -13.57 -14.74 -5.60
C GLY A 69 -14.72 -14.39 -6.56
N VAL A 70 -14.57 -13.32 -7.34
CA VAL A 70 -15.52 -12.93 -8.40
C VAL A 70 -15.55 -13.99 -9.50
N ALA A 71 -14.39 -14.48 -9.94
CA ALA A 71 -14.32 -15.56 -10.93
C ALA A 71 -15.00 -16.84 -10.44
N TYR A 72 -14.84 -17.17 -9.16
CA TYR A 72 -15.46 -18.34 -8.54
C TYR A 72 -16.99 -18.20 -8.43
N ALA A 73 -17.47 -17.01 -8.04
CA ALA A 73 -18.91 -16.77 -7.82
C ALA A 73 -19.69 -16.51 -9.12
N TYR A 74 -19.11 -15.77 -10.07
CA TYR A 74 -19.80 -15.24 -11.25
C TYR A 74 -19.16 -15.63 -12.58
N GLY A 75 -18.08 -16.41 -12.55
CA GLY A 75 -17.39 -16.91 -13.73
C GLY A 75 -16.34 -15.96 -14.31
N ILE A 76 -15.60 -16.47 -15.29
CA ILE A 76 -14.43 -15.80 -15.88
C ILE A 76 -14.82 -14.53 -16.64
N ALA A 77 -16.03 -14.48 -17.22
CA ALA A 77 -16.50 -13.32 -17.98
C ALA A 77 -16.55 -12.05 -17.12
N GLU A 78 -17.12 -12.14 -15.92
CA GLU A 78 -17.21 -11.01 -14.99
C GLU A 78 -15.85 -10.60 -14.43
N ALA A 79 -15.00 -11.57 -14.09
CA ALA A 79 -13.63 -11.30 -13.66
C ALA A 79 -12.81 -10.60 -14.76
N SER A 80 -12.98 -11.03 -16.01
CA SER A 80 -12.28 -10.46 -17.18
C SER A 80 -12.77 -9.05 -17.48
N TRP A 81 -14.08 -8.82 -17.43
CA TRP A 81 -14.66 -7.48 -17.59
C TRP A 81 -14.16 -6.52 -16.52
N THR A 82 -14.11 -6.97 -15.27
CA THR A 82 -13.56 -6.20 -14.14
C THR A 82 -12.09 -5.85 -14.37
N ALA A 83 -11.26 -6.81 -14.75
CA ALA A 83 -9.84 -6.59 -15.01
C ALA A 83 -9.59 -5.61 -16.17
N ILE A 84 -10.33 -5.75 -17.28
CA ILE A 84 -10.24 -4.83 -18.42
C ILE A 84 -10.70 -3.43 -18.02
N GLY A 85 -11.82 -3.32 -17.31
CA GLY A 85 -12.35 -2.04 -16.82
C GLY A 85 -11.36 -1.31 -15.93
N LEU A 86 -10.69 -2.02 -15.02
CA LEU A 86 -9.64 -1.48 -14.17
C LEU A 86 -8.43 -1.01 -14.99
N ALA A 87 -7.93 -1.85 -15.89
CA ALA A 87 -6.78 -1.49 -16.73
C ALA A 87 -7.04 -0.20 -17.55
N VAL A 88 -8.21 -0.12 -18.20
CA VAL A 88 -8.60 1.05 -19.00
C VAL A 88 -8.86 2.26 -18.10
N GLY A 89 -9.58 2.09 -17.00
CA GLY A 89 -9.90 3.15 -16.05
C GLY A 89 -8.65 3.78 -15.43
N THR A 90 -7.72 2.95 -14.95
CA THR A 90 -6.44 3.39 -14.38
C THR A 90 -5.59 4.12 -15.42
N TYR A 91 -5.51 3.59 -16.66
CA TYR A 91 -4.78 4.25 -17.73
C TYR A 91 -5.34 5.64 -18.06
N ILE A 92 -6.66 5.76 -18.23
CA ILE A 92 -7.32 7.04 -18.52
C ILE A 92 -7.16 8.02 -17.35
N ASN A 93 -7.34 7.56 -16.11
CA ASN A 93 -7.15 8.37 -14.92
C ASN A 93 -5.73 8.94 -14.89
N TRP A 94 -4.73 8.09 -15.09
CA TRP A 94 -3.34 8.51 -15.12
C TRP A 94 -3.08 9.52 -16.23
N LEU A 95 -3.55 9.27 -17.44
CA LEU A 95 -3.34 10.15 -18.59
C LEU A 95 -3.93 11.56 -18.38
N VAL A 96 -5.10 11.66 -17.75
CA VAL A 96 -5.82 12.93 -17.58
C VAL A 96 -5.38 13.68 -16.31
N VAL A 97 -5.19 12.97 -15.20
CA VAL A 97 -5.08 13.57 -13.86
C VAL A 97 -3.62 13.75 -13.42
N SER A 98 -2.76 12.75 -13.66
CA SER A 98 -1.42 12.67 -13.04
C SER A 98 -0.56 13.92 -13.31
N LYS A 99 -0.44 14.33 -14.58
CA LYS A 99 0.40 15.47 -15.00
C LYS A 99 -0.09 16.80 -14.40
N ARG A 100 -1.40 17.00 -14.34
CA ARG A 100 -2.00 18.21 -13.77
C ARG A 100 -1.78 18.23 -12.26
N LEU A 101 -2.13 17.13 -11.59
CA LEU A 101 -1.99 17.01 -10.14
C LEU A 101 -0.54 17.24 -9.71
N ARG A 102 0.44 16.63 -10.39
CA ARG A 102 1.87 16.80 -10.12
C ARG A 102 2.34 18.25 -10.24
N LYS A 103 1.98 18.94 -11.32
CA LYS A 103 2.40 20.33 -11.53
C LYS A 103 1.80 21.27 -10.50
N TYR A 104 0.50 21.13 -10.22
CA TYR A 104 -0.18 22.00 -9.27
C TYR A 104 0.23 21.72 -7.82
N SER A 105 0.38 20.46 -7.41
CA SER A 105 0.84 20.12 -6.05
C SER A 105 2.25 20.63 -5.76
N GLN A 106 3.11 20.64 -6.78
CA GLN A 106 4.43 21.27 -6.67
C GLN A 106 4.33 22.79 -6.54
N ALA A 107 3.49 23.44 -7.36
CA ALA A 107 3.33 24.90 -7.33
C ALA A 107 2.73 25.42 -6.01
N CYS A 108 1.80 24.67 -5.39
CA CYS A 108 1.19 25.06 -4.12
C CYS A 108 1.86 24.45 -2.88
N GLY A 109 2.98 23.73 -3.05
CA GLY A 109 3.70 23.10 -1.93
C GLY A 109 2.93 21.97 -1.23
N ALA A 110 1.80 21.51 -1.76
CA ALA A 110 0.98 20.50 -1.11
C ALA A 110 1.68 19.13 -1.09
N ILE A 111 1.65 18.48 0.07
CA ILE A 111 2.19 17.14 0.27
C ILE A 111 1.07 16.08 0.36
N THR A 112 -0.17 16.49 0.65
CA THR A 112 -1.35 15.59 0.68
C THR A 112 -2.45 16.02 -0.30
N LEU A 113 -3.32 15.09 -0.70
CA LEU A 113 -4.52 15.38 -1.49
C LEU A 113 -5.49 16.36 -0.80
N PRO A 114 -5.83 16.19 0.49
CA PRO A 114 -6.66 17.16 1.23
C PRO A 114 -6.07 18.58 1.23
N GLU A 115 -4.76 18.71 1.40
CA GLU A 115 -4.07 20.00 1.35
C GLU A 115 -4.07 20.58 -0.07
N PHE A 116 -3.87 19.74 -1.08
CA PHE A 116 -3.96 20.13 -2.48
C PHE A 116 -5.34 20.73 -2.81
N PHE A 117 -6.44 20.09 -2.40
CA PHE A 117 -7.79 20.61 -2.65
C PHE A 117 -8.04 21.92 -1.91
N THR A 118 -7.63 22.01 -0.64
CA THR A 118 -7.73 23.24 0.13
C THR A 118 -6.98 24.40 -0.52
N ASN A 119 -5.74 24.18 -0.98
CA ASN A 119 -4.95 25.18 -1.68
C ASN A 119 -5.54 25.53 -3.04
N ARG A 120 -6.05 24.54 -3.77
CA ARG A 120 -6.65 24.71 -5.11
C ARG A 120 -7.94 25.50 -5.09
N HIS A 121 -8.76 25.32 -4.04
CA HIS A 121 -10.04 25.99 -3.85
C HIS A 121 -9.96 27.22 -2.93
N ARG A 122 -8.75 27.54 -2.42
CA ARG A 122 -8.51 28.66 -1.50
C ARG A 122 -9.40 28.59 -0.24
N ASP A 123 -9.64 27.38 0.24
CA ASP A 123 -10.47 27.14 1.42
C ASP A 123 -9.73 27.54 2.70
N LYS A 124 -9.94 28.79 3.12
CA LYS A 124 -9.33 29.33 4.34
C LYS A 124 -9.82 28.65 5.63
N LYS A 125 -10.98 27.98 5.59
CA LYS A 125 -11.59 27.31 6.75
C LYS A 125 -11.17 25.84 6.87
N LYS A 126 -10.42 25.30 5.89
CA LYS A 126 -9.94 23.90 5.85
C LYS A 126 -11.07 22.86 5.99
N ILE A 127 -12.29 23.21 5.58
CA ILE A 127 -13.45 22.31 5.61
C ILE A 127 -13.24 21.17 4.62
N LEU A 128 -12.68 21.45 3.44
CA LEU A 128 -12.31 20.43 2.45
C LEU A 128 -11.29 19.45 3.01
N THR A 129 -10.29 19.95 3.75
CA THR A 129 -9.31 19.07 4.41
C THR A 129 -9.98 18.18 5.45
N LEU A 130 -10.88 18.72 6.27
CA LEU A 130 -11.57 17.95 7.29
C LEU A 130 -12.43 16.84 6.68
N ILE A 131 -13.25 17.16 5.68
CA ILE A 131 -14.11 16.18 5.00
C ILE A 131 -13.26 15.09 4.34
N ALA A 132 -12.21 15.48 3.62
CA ALA A 132 -11.34 14.51 2.96
C ALA A 132 -10.58 13.62 3.98
N ALA A 133 -10.10 14.18 5.09
CA ALA A 133 -9.46 13.42 6.16
C ALA A 133 -10.43 12.42 6.80
N LEU A 134 -11.68 12.83 7.07
CA LEU A 134 -12.71 11.94 7.61
C LEU A 134 -13.02 10.79 6.64
N ILE A 135 -13.18 11.10 5.34
CA ILE A 135 -13.38 10.07 4.32
C ILE A 135 -12.20 9.10 4.30
N ILE A 136 -10.96 9.60 4.25
CA ILE A 136 -9.76 8.75 4.27
C ILE A 136 -9.77 7.84 5.50
N ILE A 137 -10.00 8.39 6.70
CA ILE A 137 -10.04 7.61 7.95
C ILE A 137 -11.11 6.52 7.90
N VAL A 138 -12.34 6.86 7.50
CA VAL A 138 -13.47 5.93 7.47
C VAL A 138 -13.23 4.77 6.50
N PHE A 139 -12.60 5.02 5.35
CA PHE A 139 -12.36 3.96 4.35
C PHE A 139 -11.03 3.22 4.56
N PHE A 140 -9.97 3.89 4.98
CA PHE A 140 -8.65 3.27 5.15
C PHE A 140 -8.51 2.45 6.43
N ILE A 141 -9.25 2.78 7.51
CA ILE A 141 -9.18 1.99 8.75
C ILE A 141 -9.68 0.56 8.52
N PRO A 142 -10.90 0.32 7.99
CA PRO A 142 -11.37 -1.04 7.71
C PRO A 142 -10.49 -1.75 6.68
N TYR A 143 -10.02 -1.02 5.67
CA TYR A 143 -9.13 -1.56 4.65
C TYR A 143 -7.80 -2.05 5.23
N THR A 144 -7.16 -1.26 6.09
CA THR A 144 -5.90 -1.66 6.74
C THR A 144 -6.15 -2.80 7.73
N GLY A 145 -7.27 -2.74 8.46
CA GLY A 145 -7.70 -3.79 9.38
C GLY A 145 -7.93 -5.14 8.69
N SER A 146 -8.51 -5.14 7.48
CA SER A 146 -8.70 -6.37 6.70
C SER A 146 -7.37 -6.98 6.24
N GLY A 147 -6.35 -6.14 5.97
CA GLY A 147 -4.98 -6.58 5.71
C GLY A 147 -4.38 -7.35 6.89
N PHE A 148 -4.48 -6.82 8.11
CA PHE A 148 -4.00 -7.52 9.30
C PHE A 148 -4.79 -8.80 9.59
N ALA A 149 -6.11 -8.77 9.39
CA ALA A 149 -6.95 -9.96 9.53
C ALA A 149 -6.56 -11.06 8.52
N ALA A 150 -6.17 -10.69 7.29
CA ALA A 150 -5.68 -11.63 6.29
C ALA A 150 -4.37 -12.31 6.75
N CYS A 151 -3.43 -11.57 7.36
CA CYS A 151 -2.23 -12.16 7.96
C CYS A 151 -2.59 -13.16 9.07
N GLY A 152 -3.51 -12.79 9.98
CA GLY A 152 -3.98 -13.69 11.04
C GLY A 152 -4.52 -15.00 10.49
N LYS A 153 -5.42 -14.93 9.49
CA LYS A 153 -5.98 -16.13 8.82
C LYS A 153 -4.93 -16.96 8.09
N LEU A 154 -3.98 -16.30 7.43
CA LEU A 154 -2.89 -16.98 6.72
C LEU A 154 -2.04 -17.81 7.69
N PHE A 155 -1.60 -17.22 8.79
CA PHE A 155 -0.76 -17.95 9.76
C PHE A 155 -1.54 -19.02 10.54
N GLU A 156 -2.80 -18.75 10.87
CA GLU A 156 -3.70 -19.74 11.48
C GLU A 156 -3.89 -20.95 10.56
N SER A 157 -4.23 -20.73 9.30
CA SER A 157 -4.49 -21.82 8.33
C SER A 157 -3.24 -22.62 7.97
N LEU A 158 -2.07 -22.00 7.85
CA LEU A 158 -0.84 -22.67 7.41
C LEU A 158 -0.06 -23.32 8.56
N PHE A 159 -0.08 -22.72 9.75
CA PHE A 159 0.78 -23.12 10.87
C PHE A 159 0.00 -23.51 12.13
N GLY A 160 -1.32 -23.33 12.16
CA GLY A 160 -2.17 -23.65 13.32
C GLY A 160 -1.93 -22.73 14.51
N VAL A 161 -1.36 -21.54 14.29
CA VAL A 161 -1.10 -20.54 15.33
C VAL A 161 -2.40 -19.79 15.65
N ASP A 162 -2.58 -19.37 16.90
CA ASP A 162 -3.73 -18.55 17.30
C ASP A 162 -3.87 -17.30 16.40
N TYR A 163 -5.07 -17.09 15.86
CA TYR A 163 -5.40 -16.00 14.95
C TYR A 163 -5.04 -14.62 15.51
N HIS A 164 -5.40 -14.36 16.77
CA HIS A 164 -5.20 -13.06 17.39
C HIS A 164 -3.71 -12.79 17.62
N LEU A 165 -2.98 -13.79 18.11
CA LEU A 165 -1.53 -13.70 18.30
C LEU A 165 -0.80 -13.47 16.98
N ALA A 166 -1.14 -14.24 15.93
CA ALA A 166 -0.53 -14.08 14.62
C ALA A 166 -0.81 -12.71 13.99
N MET A 167 -2.04 -12.21 14.12
CA MET A 167 -2.44 -10.88 13.65
C MET A 167 -1.65 -9.77 14.37
N ILE A 168 -1.56 -9.82 15.70
CA ILE A 168 -0.86 -8.79 16.50
C ILE A 168 0.63 -8.76 16.18
N VAL A 169 1.29 -9.93 16.12
CA VAL A 169 2.72 -10.01 15.80
C VAL A 169 2.98 -9.46 14.39
N SER A 170 2.15 -9.85 13.42
CA SER A 170 2.25 -9.33 12.04
C SER A 170 2.08 -7.80 12.01
N ALA A 171 1.10 -7.26 12.73
CA ALA A 171 0.87 -5.83 12.81
C ALA A 171 2.06 -5.09 13.42
N ILE A 172 2.65 -5.60 14.52
CA ILE A 172 3.84 -5.01 15.14
C ILE A 172 5.00 -4.93 14.14
N VAL A 173 5.29 -6.03 13.45
CA VAL A 173 6.38 -6.08 12.46
C VAL A 173 6.13 -5.08 11.33
N ILE A 174 4.91 -5.09 10.74
CA ILE A 174 4.53 -4.22 9.63
C ILE A 174 4.61 -2.76 10.02
N ILE A 175 4.03 -2.36 11.15
CA ILE A 175 4.06 -0.98 11.65
C ILE A 175 5.50 -0.54 11.92
N SER A 176 6.33 -1.42 12.47
CA SER A 176 7.71 -1.08 12.80
C SER A 176 8.51 -0.71 11.54
N TYR A 177 8.49 -1.54 10.50
CA TYR A 177 9.29 -1.23 9.30
C TYR A 177 8.68 -0.13 8.43
N THR A 178 7.35 0.02 8.40
CA THR A 178 6.68 1.07 7.64
C THR A 178 6.91 2.46 8.24
N THR A 179 6.91 2.57 9.58
CA THR A 179 7.18 3.85 10.27
C THR A 179 8.63 4.30 10.14
N ILE A 180 9.58 3.37 10.07
CA ILE A 180 11.02 3.66 9.95
C ILE A 180 11.41 4.11 8.53
N GLY A 181 10.81 3.51 7.50
CA GLY A 181 11.30 3.62 6.12
C GLY A 181 10.87 4.88 5.34
N GLY A 182 9.72 5.48 5.67
CA GLY A 182 9.15 6.59 4.90
C GLY A 182 8.72 6.20 3.47
N PHE A 183 8.30 7.18 2.67
CA PHE A 183 7.76 6.98 1.32
C PHE A 183 8.77 6.36 0.35
N LEU A 184 10.06 6.71 0.47
CA LEU A 184 11.10 6.11 -0.38
C LEU A 184 11.24 4.60 -0.11
N ALA A 185 11.20 4.18 1.15
CA ALA A 185 11.22 2.75 1.48
C ALA A 185 9.98 2.06 0.93
N ALA A 186 8.79 2.61 1.20
CA ALA A 186 7.52 2.06 0.73
C ALA A 186 7.53 1.87 -0.80
N SER A 187 7.88 2.90 -1.57
CA SER A 187 7.92 2.76 -3.03
C SER A 187 9.00 1.81 -3.54
N THR A 188 10.12 1.68 -2.83
CA THR A 188 11.18 0.73 -3.21
C THR A 188 10.76 -0.70 -2.91
N THR A 189 10.10 -0.93 -1.77
CA THR A 189 9.57 -2.24 -1.42
C THR A 189 8.43 -2.64 -2.35
N ASP A 190 7.54 -1.72 -2.68
CA ASP A 190 6.47 -1.97 -3.65
C ASP A 190 7.04 -2.40 -5.01
N PHE A 191 8.07 -1.72 -5.50
CA PHE A 191 8.75 -2.10 -6.75
C PHE A 191 9.35 -3.51 -6.72
N ILE A 192 9.74 -4.00 -5.55
CA ILE A 192 10.27 -5.36 -5.36
C ILE A 192 9.13 -6.39 -5.20
N GLN A 193 7.96 -5.95 -4.74
CA GLN A 193 6.78 -6.79 -4.48
C GLN A 193 5.85 -6.97 -5.69
N SER A 194 5.81 -5.99 -6.61
CA SER A 194 5.10 -6.04 -7.89
C SER A 194 5.80 -6.91 -8.92
#